data_AF-A0A2N5MN91-F1
#
_entry.id   AF-A0A2N5MN91-F1
#
_cell.length_a   1.000
_cell.length_b   1.000
_cell.length_c   1.000
_cell.angle_alpha   90.00
_cell.angle_beta   90.00
_cell.angle_gamma   90.00
#
_symmetry.space_group_name_H-M   'P 1'
#
loop_
_entity.id
_entity.type
_entity.pdbx_description
1 polymer ?
#
loop_
_entity_poly.entity_id
_entity_poly.type
_entity_poly.pdbx_seq_one_letter_code
_entity_poly.pdbx_strand_id
1 'polypeptide(L)' 'MENEINETIKYILDRFIEGKVEPGQILALSRTMKDAFGVESEEAAEKMAKDYLAENGYLYNGNHFTSTNL' A
#
# COMPACT_ATOMS: atom_id res chain seq x y z
N MET A 1 20.03 -2.96 -4.13
CA MET A 1 19.32 -3.91 -3.26
C MET A 1 18.26 -3.25 -2.38
N GLU A 2 18.55 -2.53 -1.28
CA GLU A 2 17.48 -1.88 -0.49
C GLU A 2 16.62 -0.90 -1.32
N ASN A 3 17.25 -0.11 -2.21
CA ASN A 3 16.52 0.84 -3.06
C ASN A 3 15.67 0.17 -4.17
N GLU A 4 16.04 -1.01 -4.67
CA GLU A 4 15.29 -1.70 -5.75
C GLU A 4 14.02 -2.39 -5.22
N ILE A 5 14.13 -2.97 -4.02
CA ILE A 5 12.97 -3.56 -3.31
C ILE A 5 11.92 -2.47 -3.07
N ASN A 6 12.37 -1.25 -2.73
CA ASN A 6 11.51 -0.10 -2.50
C ASN A 6 10.72 0.31 -3.77
N GLU A 7 11.36 0.36 -4.94
CA GLU A 7 10.68 0.73 -6.20
C GLU A 7 9.67 -0.32 -6.68
N THR A 8 9.99 -1.60 -6.51
CA THR A 8 9.07 -2.69 -6.88
C THR A 8 7.81 -2.70 -6.02
N ILE A 9 7.96 -2.49 -4.70
CA ILE A 9 6.84 -2.39 -3.77
C ILE A 9 5.96 -1.20 -4.11
N LYS A 10 6.56 -0.03 -4.36
CA LYS A 10 5.84 1.18 -4.78
C LYS A 10 5.02 0.92 -6.04
N TYR A 11 5.63 0.30 -7.05
CA TYR A 11 4.94 -0.07 -8.29
C TYR A 11 3.70 -0.95 -8.04
N ILE A 12 3.81 -1.96 -7.16
CA ILE A 12 2.69 -2.85 -6.82
C ILE A 12 1.58 -2.05 -6.12
N LEU A 13 1.93 -1.23 -5.14
CA LEU A 13 0.97 -0.40 -4.40
C LEU A 13 0.26 0.60 -5.31
N ASP A 14 0.97 1.20 -6.28
CA ASP A 14 0.38 2.05 -7.31
C ASP A 14 -0.67 1.31 -8.15
N ARG A 15 -0.36 0.08 -8.59
CA ARG A 15 -1.32 -0.72 -9.37
C ARG A 15 -2.56 -1.08 -8.56
N PHE A 16 -2.42 -1.32 -7.26
CA PHE A 16 -3.58 -1.55 -6.38
C PHE A 16 -4.44 -0.30 -6.24
N ILE A 17 -3.83 0.88 -6.08
CA ILE A 17 -4.55 2.15 -6.02
C ILE A 17 -5.26 2.46 -7.34
N GLU A 18 -4.58 2.31 -8.48
CA GLU A 18 -5.19 2.47 -9.80
C GLU A 18 -6.33 1.48 -10.04
N GLY A 19 -6.18 0.26 -9.52
CA GLY A 19 -7.21 -0.76 -9.49
C GLY A 19 -8.36 -0.49 -8.51
N LYS A 20 -8.32 0.63 -7.78
CA LYS A 20 -9.31 1.03 -6.76
C LYS A 20 -9.47 0.00 -5.63
N VAL A 21 -8.40 -0.72 -5.31
CA VAL A 21 -8.37 -1.59 -4.14
C VAL A 21 -8.39 -0.70 -2.90
N GLU A 22 -9.29 -1.01 -1.96
CA GLU A 22 -9.45 -0.17 -0.77
C GLU A 22 -8.19 -0.23 0.13
N PRO A 23 -7.82 0.86 0.82
CA PRO A 23 -6.63 0.86 1.69
C PRO A 23 -6.60 -0.30 2.68
N GLY A 24 -7.74 -0.66 3.29
CA GLY A 24 -7.81 -1.80 4.20
C GLY A 24 -7.52 -3.15 3.53
N GLN A 25 -7.91 -3.32 2.27
CA GLN A 25 -7.61 -4.51 1.47
C GLN A 25 -6.13 -4.55 1.06
N ILE A 26 -5.54 -3.41 0.71
CA ILE A 26 -4.10 -3.29 0.42
C ILE A 26 -3.28 -3.71 1.65
N LEU A 27 -3.66 -3.25 2.84
CA LEU A 27 -3.01 -3.66 4.09
C LEU A 27 -3.12 -5.17 4.32
N ALA A 28 -4.30 -5.76 4.13
CA ALA A 28 -4.48 -7.20 4.26
C ALA A 28 -3.63 -8.00 3.25
N LEU A 29 -3.59 -7.58 1.98
CA LEU A 29 -2.79 -8.20 0.93
C LEU A 29 -1.28 -8.09 1.23
N SER A 30 -0.82 -6.93 1.72
CA SER A 30 0.59 -6.73 2.05
C SER A 30 1.11 -7.73 3.09
N ARG A 31 0.30 -8.08 4.11
CA ARG A 31 0.64 -9.13 5.09
C ARG A 31 0.90 -10.47 4.41
N THR A 32 -0.01 -10.88 3.54
CA THR A 32 0.09 -12.16 2.80
C THR A 32 1.23 -12.19 1.79
N MET A 33 1.77 -11.02 1.43
CA MET A 33 2.81 -10.86 0.42
C MET A 33 4.17 -10.44 1.01
N LYS A 34 4.43 -10.72 2.30
CA LYS A 34 5.67 -10.29 2.99
C LYS A 34 6.96 -10.60 2.22
N ASP A 35 7.02 -11.77 1.57
CA ASP A 35 8.19 -12.18 0.79
C ASP A 35 8.37 -11.32 -0.49
N ALA A 36 7.27 -10.88 -1.11
CA ALA A 36 7.31 -9.93 -2.24
C ALA A 36 7.70 -8.52 -1.78
N PHE A 37 7.48 -8.20 -0.50
CA PHE A 37 7.94 -6.97 0.14
C PHE A 37 9.38 -7.09 0.67
N GLY A 38 10.02 -8.26 0.53
CA GLY A 38 11.40 -8.48 0.97
C GLY A 38 11.58 -8.35 2.48
N VAL A 39 10.55 -8.66 3.28
CA VAL A 39 10.57 -8.54 4.73
C VAL A 39 10.18 -9.85 5.42
N GLU A 40 10.73 -10.05 6.62
CA GLU A 40 10.60 -11.31 7.34
C GLU A 40 9.23 -11.49 8.02
N SER A 41 8.51 -10.40 8.31
CA SER A 41 7.23 -10.45 9.04
C SER A 41 6.08 -9.75 8.30
N GLU A 42 4.86 -10.22 8.58
CA GLU A 42 3.63 -9.64 8.04
C GLU A 42 3.43 -8.20 8.53
N GLU A 43 3.79 -7.90 9.78
CA GLU A 43 3.68 -6.56 10.36
C GLU A 43 4.64 -5.57 9.67
N ALA A 44 5.84 -6.02 9.29
CA ALA A 44 6.78 -5.18 8.55
C ALA A 44 6.24 -4.84 7.15
N ALA A 45 5.63 -5.82 6.48
CA ALA A 45 5.02 -5.63 5.16
C ALA A 45 3.82 -4.68 5.23
N GLU A 46 2.95 -4.88 6.23
CA GLU A 46 1.83 -3.98 6.49
C GLU A 46 2.31 -2.58 6.81
N LYS A 47 3.36 -2.42 7.62
CA LYS A 47 3.91 -1.11 7.94
C LYS A 47 4.40 -0.39 6.70
N MET A 48 5.12 -1.07 5.80
CA MET A 48 5.57 -0.48 4.53
C MET A 48 4.40 0.01 3.67
N ALA A 49 3.36 -0.83 3.51
CA ALA A 49 2.16 -0.42 2.78
C ALA A 49 1.44 0.74 3.47
N LYS A 50 1.36 0.73 4.81
CA LYS A 50 0.72 1.79 5.59
C LYS A 50 1.46 3.13 5.47
N ASP A 51 2.79 3.11 5.59
CA ASP A 51 3.62 4.30 5.43
C ASP A 51 3.43 4.88 4.02
N TYR A 52 3.48 4.03 2.98
CA TYR A 52 3.24 4.44 1.60
C TYR A 52 1.86 5.09 1.41
N LEU A 53 0.81 4.45 1.92
CA LEU A 53 -0.55 4.96 1.79
C LEU A 53 -0.75 6.26 2.57
N ALA A 54 -0.08 6.44 3.72
CA ALA A 54 -0.12 7.69 4.49
C ALA A 54 0.61 8.83 3.77
N GLU A 55 1.82 8.57 3.28
CA GLU A 55 2.65 9.54 2.54
C GLU A 55 1.95 10.08 1.29
N ASN A 56 1.13 9.25 0.65
CA ASN A 56 0.37 9.61 -0.55
C ASN A 56 -1.09 10.02 -0.26
N GLY A 57 -1.47 10.19 1.00
CA GLY A 57 -2.79 10.72 1.39
C GLY A 57 -3.96 9.74 1.29
N TYR A 58 -3.72 8.45 1.02
CA TYR A 58 -4.76 7.41 0.92
C TYR A 58 -5.29 6.94 2.28
N LEU A 59 -4.59 7.22 3.39
CA LEU A 59 -5.04 6.93 4.75
C LEU A 59 -5.69 8.14 5.46
N TYR A 60 -5.75 9.30 4.81
CA TYR A 60 -6.51 10.44 5.32
C TYR A 60 -7.98 10.27 4.96
N ASN A 61 -8.75 9.64 5.85
CA ASN A 61 -9.89 10.25 6.52
C ASN A 61 -10.90 9.20 6.99
N GLY A 62 -11.29 9.32 8.26
CA GLY A 62 -12.60 8.86 8.73
C GLY A 62 -13.77 9.67 8.17
N ASN A 63 -13.75 10.06 6.89
CA ASN A 63 -14.89 10.63 6.19
C ASN A 63 -14.66 10.66 4.67
N HIS A 64 -15.54 9.95 3.96
CA HIS A 64 -15.99 10.16 2.59
C HIS A 64 -14.95 10.60 1.55
N PHE A 65 -14.51 9.65 0.71
CA PHE A 65 -14.25 9.96 -0.69
C PHE A 65 -15.58 10.31 -1.37
N THR A 66 -15.88 11.60 -1.49
CA THR A 66 -16.71 12.04 -2.61
C THR A 66 -15.83 11.93 -3.85
N SER A 67 -16.20 11.01 -4.73
CA SER A 67 -15.77 10.95 -6.11
C SER A 67 -15.77 12.34 -6.74
N THR A 68 -14.59 12.96 -6.87
CA THR A 68 -14.44 14.17 -7.66
C THR A 68 -14.37 13.76 -9.13
N ASN A 69 -15.53 13.90 -9.77
CA ASN A 69 -15.82 14.19 -11.17
C ASN A 69 -14.86 13.67 -12.27
N LEU A 70 -15.46 12.82 -13.11
CA LEU A 70 -15.20 12.69 -14.55
C LEU A 70 -15.09 14.05 -15.25
#